data_AF-A0A532CY28-F1
#
_entry.id   AF-A0A532CY28-F1
#
_cell.length_a   1.000
_cell.length_b   1.000
_cell.length_c   1.000
_cell.angle_alpha   90.00
_cell.angle_beta   90.00
_cell.angle_gamma   90.00
#
_symmetry.space_group_name_H-M   'P 1'
#
loop_
_entity.id
_entity.type
_entity.pdbx_description
1 polymer ?
#
loop_
_entity_poly.entity_id
_entity_poly.type
_entity_poly.pdbx_seq_one_letter_code
_entity_poly.pdbx_strand_id
1 'polypeptide(L)'
;MQDGQTTNYYTLLELSPTATDAELKKAWHEQIQVWHPDRFGHAPALHQKAEARTKLINQAYQTLSDPAARVRYDATARPSSASKATTHPSPSPSAYTSTPPRRQAPQSRDARGPRSLIMLSQQGKPKVMAPAIHLYVDPREQTPYNFDGFTRIAGVIRETLPTSGYAIAEAPELLCIKPLNVEELYRVFSNPSDNRPPFLYEMEQLLPFPSRFLIVEGTLQHRKAGGRLNQYHKVGLMDFLDALTARYGIQIIYTDSRDEAEERIANLAALHYAYYYAEQQGLGRWLSENDL
;
A
#
# COMPACT_ATOMS: atom_id res chain seq x y z
N MET A 1 24.99 9.20 38.05
CA MET A 1 25.42 8.11 37.15
C MET A 1 24.38 8.05 36.05
N GLN A 2 24.75 8.48 34.83
CA GLN A 2 23.87 8.46 33.67
C GLN A 2 24.03 7.09 33.00
N ASP A 3 23.14 6.15 33.30
CA ASP A 3 23.07 4.89 32.57
C ASP A 3 22.47 5.15 31.20
N GLY A 4 23.30 5.03 30.17
CA GLY A 4 22.89 5.05 28.77
C GLY A 4 21.97 3.87 28.48
N GLN A 5 20.67 4.05 28.68
CA GLN A 5 19.64 3.13 28.20
C GLN A 5 19.56 3.25 26.68
N THR A 6 20.34 2.43 25.98
CA THR A 6 20.07 2.11 24.58
C THR A 6 18.71 1.40 24.56
N THR A 7 17.65 2.14 24.23
CA THR A 7 16.26 1.64 24.20
C THR A 7 16.16 0.43 23.27
N ASN A 8 16.19 -0.76 23.85
CA ASN A 8 16.01 -2.01 23.11
C ASN A 8 14.50 -2.22 22.89
N TYR A 9 14.09 -2.51 21.66
CA TYR A 9 12.69 -2.66 21.27
C TYR A 9 11.99 -3.80 22.02
N TYR A 10 12.73 -4.85 22.38
CA TYR A 10 12.22 -5.92 23.24
C TYR A 10 11.96 -5.42 24.67
N THR A 11 12.87 -4.64 25.26
CA THR A 11 12.64 -4.08 26.61
C THR A 11 11.55 -3.01 26.61
N LEU A 12 11.41 -2.25 25.52
CA LEU A 12 10.34 -1.28 25.37
C LEU A 12 8.95 -1.93 25.33
N LEU A 13 8.86 -3.12 24.71
CA LEU A 13 7.64 -3.92 24.65
C LEU A 13 7.53 -4.93 25.82
N GLU A 14 8.46 -4.91 26.77
CA GLU A 14 8.52 -5.85 27.90
C GLU A 14 8.54 -7.34 27.48
N LEU A 15 9.26 -7.63 26.39
CA LEU A 15 9.40 -8.95 25.79
C LEU A 15 10.82 -9.50 25.86
N SER A 16 10.91 -10.83 25.80
CA SER A 16 12.17 -11.52 25.51
C SER A 16 12.51 -11.41 24.02
N PRO A 17 13.80 -11.37 23.63
CA PRO A 17 14.22 -11.53 22.23
C PRO A 17 13.71 -12.82 21.57
N THR A 18 13.40 -13.85 22.36
CA THR A 18 12.82 -15.13 21.92
C THR A 18 11.30 -15.11 21.80
N ALA A 19 10.63 -13.96 22.01
CA ALA A 19 9.19 -13.86 21.98
C ALA A 19 8.63 -14.22 20.59
N THR A 20 7.53 -14.96 20.60
CA THR A 20 6.75 -15.31 19.41
C THR A 20 6.01 -14.10 18.86
N ASP A 21 5.60 -14.16 17.60
CA ASP A 21 4.84 -13.06 16.97
C ASP A 21 3.48 -12.82 17.67
N ALA A 22 2.90 -13.87 18.25
CA ALA A 22 1.69 -13.77 19.05
C ALA A 22 1.92 -12.97 20.35
N GLU A 23 3.03 -13.21 21.05
CA GLU A 23 3.43 -12.47 22.24
C GLU A 23 3.82 -11.03 21.89
N LEU A 24 4.51 -10.82 20.76
CA LEU A 24 4.84 -9.50 20.24
C LEU A 24 3.58 -8.66 20.01
N LYS A 25 2.59 -9.22 19.31
CA LYS A 25 1.32 -8.55 19.07
C LYS A 25 0.56 -8.30 20.36
N LYS A 26 0.58 -9.24 21.31
CA LYS A 26 -0.09 -9.07 22.61
C LYS A 26 0.52 -7.92 23.41
N ALA A 27 1.84 -7.90 23.57
CA ALA A 27 2.51 -6.89 24.37
C ALA A 27 2.42 -5.49 23.74
N TRP A 28 2.44 -5.39 22.40
CA TRP A 28 2.16 -4.12 21.72
C TRP A 28 0.77 -3.57 22.07
N HIS A 29 -0.28 -4.40 22.04
CA HIS A 29 -1.63 -3.96 22.44
C HIS A 29 -1.67 -3.50 23.91
N GLU A 30 -1.04 -4.24 24.82
CA GLU A 30 -0.98 -3.87 26.24
C GLU A 30 -0.27 -2.53 26.45
N GLN A 31 0.86 -2.31 25.78
CA GLN A 31 1.62 -1.05 25.88
C GLN A 31 0.86 0.14 25.28
N ILE A 32 0.17 -0.05 24.14
CA ILE A 32 -0.68 1.00 23.56
C ILE A 32 -1.85 1.32 24.49
N GLN A 33 -2.48 0.33 25.11
CA GLN A 33 -3.55 0.56 26.08
C GLN A 33 -3.05 1.37 27.29
N VAL A 34 -1.81 1.16 27.73
CA VAL A 34 -1.20 1.91 28.83
C VAL A 34 -0.86 3.35 28.43
N TRP A 35 -0.22 3.53 27.27
CA TRP A 35 0.41 4.79 26.87
C TRP A 35 -0.38 5.61 25.84
N HIS A 36 -1.61 5.24 25.49
CA HIS A 36 -2.40 6.00 24.51
C HIS A 36 -2.58 7.47 24.94
N PRO A 37 -2.28 8.46 24.06
CA PRO A 37 -2.33 9.88 24.40
C PRO A 37 -3.72 10.37 24.86
N ASP A 38 -4.80 9.78 24.32
CA ASP A 38 -6.18 10.11 24.74
C ASP A 38 -6.45 9.87 26.23
N ARG A 39 -5.74 8.94 26.86
CA ARG A 39 -5.88 8.69 28.31
C ARG A 39 -5.37 9.86 29.15
N PHE A 40 -4.53 10.71 28.56
CA PHE A 40 -3.84 11.79 29.24
C PHE A 40 -4.24 13.18 28.72
N GLY A 41 -5.34 13.29 27.94
CA GLY A 41 -5.79 14.56 27.37
C GLY A 41 -6.07 15.67 28.40
N HIS A 42 -6.33 15.31 29.67
CA HIS A 42 -6.53 16.24 30.78
C HIS A 42 -5.23 16.75 31.41
N ALA A 43 -4.07 16.23 31.01
CA ALA A 43 -2.77 16.54 31.58
C ALA A 43 -1.72 16.74 30.46
N PRO A 44 -1.50 17.98 29.97
CA PRO A 44 -0.65 18.26 28.81
C PRO A 44 0.77 17.67 28.88
N ALA A 45 1.40 17.71 30.06
CA ALA A 45 2.74 17.15 30.25
C ALA A 45 2.77 15.61 30.21
N LEU A 46 1.69 14.94 30.62
CA LEU A 46 1.57 13.48 30.53
C LEU A 46 1.15 13.06 29.11
N HIS A 47 0.33 13.85 28.44
CA HIS A 47 -0.04 13.67 27.05
C HIS A 47 1.20 13.65 26.13
N GLN A 48 2.09 14.64 26.28
CA GLN A 48 3.33 14.69 25.51
C GLN A 48 4.25 13.49 25.77
N LYS A 49 4.32 13.02 27.03
CA LYS A 49 5.09 11.81 27.38
C LYS A 49 4.47 10.55 26.78
N ALA A 50 3.15 10.44 26.82
CA ALA A 50 2.38 9.34 26.26
C ALA A 50 2.53 9.27 24.73
N GLU A 51 2.52 10.41 24.06
CA GLU A 51 2.78 10.54 22.62
C GLU A 51 4.20 10.08 22.25
N ALA A 52 5.21 10.59 22.96
CA ALA A 52 6.60 10.20 22.74
C ALA A 52 6.81 8.70 22.98
N ARG A 53 6.20 8.13 24.04
CA ARG A 53 6.28 6.71 24.36
C ARG A 53 5.56 5.85 23.32
N THR A 54 4.37 6.25 22.90
CA THR A 54 3.56 5.55 21.88
C THR A 54 4.29 5.50 20.54
N LYS A 55 4.96 6.58 20.14
CA LYS A 55 5.79 6.62 18.93
C LYS A 55 6.90 5.56 18.96
N LEU A 56 7.60 5.45 20.09
CA LEU A 56 8.65 4.44 20.27
C LEU A 56 8.07 3.01 20.27
N ILE A 57 6.92 2.79 20.92
CA ILE A 57 6.24 1.48 20.97
C ILE A 57 5.86 1.02 19.55
N ASN A 58 5.32 1.93 18.73
CA ASN A 58 4.96 1.63 17.34
C ASN A 58 6.18 1.35 16.48
N GLN A 59 7.27 2.11 16.64
CA GLN A 59 8.52 1.87 15.92
C GLN A 59 9.13 0.50 16.27
N ALA A 60 9.10 0.13 17.56
CA ALA A 60 9.54 -1.18 18.03
C ALA A 60 8.70 -2.31 17.42
N TYR A 61 7.36 -2.18 17.46
CA TYR A 61 6.48 -3.18 16.88
C TYR A 61 6.68 -3.32 15.37
N GLN A 62 6.73 -2.22 14.61
CA GLN A 62 6.98 -2.25 13.16
C GLN A 62 8.28 -2.97 12.80
N THR A 63 9.35 -2.71 13.55
CA THR A 63 10.65 -3.33 13.31
C THR A 63 10.65 -4.82 13.65
N LEU A 64 10.00 -5.20 14.75
CA LEU A 64 9.99 -6.59 15.23
C LEU A 64 8.92 -7.46 14.54
N SER A 65 7.88 -6.87 13.95
CA SER A 65 6.79 -7.60 13.29
C SER A 65 7.15 -8.05 11.87
N ASP A 66 8.10 -7.40 11.20
CA ASP A 66 8.66 -7.86 9.93
C ASP A 66 9.84 -8.82 10.21
N PRO A 67 9.78 -10.10 9.78
CA PRO A 67 10.87 -11.04 9.96
C PRO A 67 12.22 -10.55 9.43
N ALA A 68 12.24 -9.84 8.29
CA ALA A 68 13.47 -9.34 7.69
C ALA A 68 14.06 -8.16 8.47
N ALA A 69 13.21 -7.22 8.90
CA ALA A 69 13.62 -6.10 9.75
C ALA A 69 14.06 -6.57 11.14
N ARG A 70 13.37 -7.55 11.74
CA ARG A 70 13.72 -8.16 13.03
C ARG A 70 15.10 -8.79 12.99
N VAL A 71 15.42 -9.55 11.94
CA VAL A 71 16.77 -10.14 11.77
C VAL A 71 17.86 -9.06 11.69
N ARG A 72 17.62 -7.97 10.96
CA ARG A 72 18.57 -6.84 10.86
C ARG A 72 18.74 -6.12 12.20
N TYR A 73 17.65 -5.95 12.94
CA TYR A 73 17.65 -5.37 14.27
C TYR A 73 18.42 -6.25 15.27
N ASP A 74 18.16 -7.55 15.28
CA ASP A 74 18.84 -8.51 16.15
C ASP A 74 20.35 -8.59 15.85
N ALA A 75 20.74 -8.43 14.58
CA ALA A 75 22.14 -8.39 14.15
C ALA A 75 22.88 -7.13 14.64
N THR A 76 22.18 -6.01 14.82
CA THR A 76 22.74 -4.74 15.32
C THR A 76 22.68 -4.62 16.85
N ALA A 77 21.80 -5.38 17.51
CA ALA A 77 21.60 -5.36 18.96
C ALA A 77 22.54 -6.31 19.75
N ARG A 78 23.31 -7.19 19.09
CA ARG A 78 24.33 -8.02 19.74
C ARG A 78 25.66 -7.25 19.85
N PRO A 79 26.18 -6.94 21.06
CA PRO A 79 27.57 -6.55 21.20
C PRO A 79 28.44 -7.75 20.86
N SER A 80 29.43 -7.53 20.00
CA SER A 80 30.44 -8.52 19.61
C SER A 80 31.27 -8.95 20.83
N SER A 81 30.87 -10.04 21.49
CA SER A 81 31.78 -10.80 22.35
C SER A 81 32.55 -11.77 21.46
N ALA A 82 33.82 -11.45 21.24
CA ALA A 82 34.75 -12.21 20.43
C ALA A 82 34.98 -13.65 20.93
N SER A 83 35.16 -14.57 19.99
CA SER A 83 36.06 -15.70 20.15
C SER A 83 36.97 -15.83 18.93
N LYS A 84 38.25 -15.56 19.19
CA LYS A 84 39.50 -15.75 18.42
C LYS A 84 39.48 -17.02 17.55
N ALA A 85 39.82 -16.97 16.26
CA ALA A 85 41.12 -16.79 15.60
C ALA A 85 41.89 -18.10 15.37
N THR A 86 42.15 -18.41 14.10
CA THR A 86 43.46 -18.91 13.61
C THR A 86 43.67 -18.49 12.17
N THR A 87 44.94 -18.29 11.83
CA THR A 87 45.46 -17.37 10.83
C THR A 87 46.16 -18.12 9.67
N HIS A 88 46.03 -17.55 8.46
CA HIS A 88 46.92 -17.64 7.28
C HIS A 88 47.07 -18.96 6.49
N PRO A 89 47.59 -18.91 5.23
CA PRO A 89 47.49 -17.89 4.18
C PRO A 89 46.98 -18.46 2.82
N SER A 90 46.59 -17.59 1.89
CA SER A 90 46.42 -17.95 0.48
C SER A 90 47.76 -18.28 -0.19
N PRO A 91 47.72 -19.07 -1.28
CA PRO A 91 48.04 -18.48 -2.59
C PRO A 91 47.03 -18.84 -3.70
N SER A 92 47.04 -18.00 -4.73
CA SER A 92 46.17 -17.91 -5.91
C SER A 92 46.28 -19.09 -6.92
N PRO A 93 45.80 -18.97 -8.18
CA PRO A 93 44.43 -19.24 -8.63
C PRO A 93 44.39 -20.37 -9.69
N SER A 94 43.27 -21.08 -9.87
CA SER A 94 42.97 -21.71 -11.17
C SER A 94 41.51 -22.09 -11.37
N ALA A 95 41.10 -21.81 -12.61
CA ALA A 95 39.86 -22.10 -13.30
C ALA A 95 39.17 -23.41 -12.92
N TYR A 96 37.89 -23.29 -12.52
CA TYR A 96 36.88 -24.28 -12.86
C TYR A 96 35.61 -23.56 -13.29
N THR A 97 35.30 -23.73 -14.58
CA THR A 97 34.03 -23.47 -15.22
C THR A 97 32.90 -24.10 -14.40
N SER A 98 32.04 -23.27 -13.81
CA SER A 98 30.74 -23.71 -13.33
C SER A 98 29.67 -22.85 -14.00
N THR A 99 28.93 -23.52 -14.86
CA THR A 99 27.73 -23.03 -15.55
C THR A 99 26.77 -22.43 -14.51
N PRO A 100 26.28 -21.20 -14.68
CA PRO A 100 25.33 -20.64 -13.73
C PRO A 100 24.05 -21.49 -13.74
N PRO A 101 23.40 -21.71 -12.58
CA PRO A 101 22.13 -22.40 -12.54
C PRO A 101 21.15 -21.59 -13.38
N ARG A 102 20.58 -22.27 -14.38
CA ARG A 102 19.47 -21.79 -15.21
C ARG A 102 18.46 -21.10 -14.30
N ARG A 103 18.38 -19.77 -14.39
CA ARG A 103 17.24 -19.01 -13.86
C ARG A 103 16.01 -19.73 -14.39
N GLN A 104 15.27 -20.38 -13.48
CA GLN A 104 13.93 -20.80 -13.81
C GLN A 104 13.23 -19.53 -14.25
N ALA A 105 12.79 -19.51 -15.52
CA ALA A 105 11.95 -18.45 -16.01
C ALA A 105 10.80 -18.30 -15.01
N PRO A 106 10.41 -17.07 -14.64
CA PRO A 106 9.24 -16.90 -13.79
C PRO A 106 8.11 -17.71 -14.42
N GLN A 107 7.54 -18.63 -13.63
CA GLN A 107 6.33 -19.33 -13.98
C GLN A 107 5.38 -18.29 -14.56
N SER A 108 4.91 -18.51 -15.78
CA SER A 108 3.97 -17.64 -16.46
C SER A 108 2.87 -17.32 -15.45
N ARG A 109 2.82 -16.08 -14.96
CA ARG A 109 1.66 -15.59 -14.23
C ARG A 109 0.48 -15.90 -15.13
N ASP A 110 -0.43 -16.76 -14.68
CA ASP A 110 -1.64 -17.08 -15.41
C ASP A 110 -2.25 -15.77 -15.94
N ALA A 111 -2.72 -15.75 -17.18
CA ALA A 111 -3.27 -14.53 -17.76
C ALA A 111 -4.42 -14.01 -16.88
N ARG A 112 -4.14 -12.93 -16.13
CA ARG A 112 -5.05 -12.27 -15.18
C ARG A 112 -5.94 -11.28 -15.93
N GLY A 113 -7.19 -11.18 -15.50
CA GLY A 113 -8.19 -10.30 -16.10
C GLY A 113 -8.68 -10.71 -17.51
N PRO A 114 -9.52 -9.85 -18.13
CA PRO A 114 -10.13 -10.13 -19.42
C PRO A 114 -9.11 -10.26 -20.56
N ARG A 115 -9.32 -11.26 -21.43
CA ARG A 115 -8.43 -11.59 -22.55
C ARG A 115 -8.82 -10.96 -23.89
N SER A 116 -9.85 -10.12 -23.88
CA SER A 116 -10.36 -9.41 -25.04
C SER A 116 -10.33 -7.91 -24.79
N LEU A 117 -10.11 -7.15 -25.86
CA LEU A 117 -10.43 -5.73 -25.87
C LEU A 117 -11.94 -5.53 -25.74
N ILE A 118 -12.34 -4.34 -25.29
CA ILE A 118 -13.75 -4.00 -25.11
C ILE A 118 -14.36 -3.76 -26.48
N MET A 119 -15.41 -4.54 -26.81
CA MET A 119 -16.17 -4.34 -28.03
C MET A 119 -17.29 -3.36 -27.72
N LEU A 120 -17.34 -2.25 -28.46
CA LEU A 120 -18.39 -1.25 -28.35
C LEU A 120 -19.35 -1.48 -29.50
N SER A 121 -20.62 -1.73 -29.17
CA SER A 121 -21.68 -1.83 -30.17
C SER A 121 -22.76 -0.79 -29.90
N GLN A 122 -23.56 -0.42 -30.91
CA GLN A 122 -24.80 0.33 -30.72
C GLN A 122 -25.74 -0.04 -31.87
N GLN A 123 -27.04 -0.19 -31.60
CA GLN A 123 -28.00 -0.58 -32.63
C GLN A 123 -27.97 0.39 -33.81
N GLY A 124 -27.79 -0.16 -35.02
CA GLY A 124 -27.73 0.62 -36.26
C GLY A 124 -26.36 1.25 -36.58
N LYS A 125 -25.33 1.02 -35.76
CA LYS A 125 -23.95 1.48 -36.03
C LYS A 125 -22.96 0.32 -36.13
N PRO A 126 -21.85 0.49 -36.87
CA PRO A 126 -20.75 -0.48 -36.89
C PRO A 126 -20.21 -0.71 -35.48
N LYS A 127 -19.83 -1.95 -35.18
CA LYS A 127 -19.11 -2.28 -33.95
C LYS A 127 -17.69 -1.72 -34.01
N VAL A 128 -17.21 -1.20 -32.89
CA VAL A 128 -15.88 -0.61 -32.77
C VAL A 128 -15.15 -1.27 -31.61
N MET A 129 -13.86 -1.56 -31.77
CA MET A 129 -13.04 -2.08 -30.67
C MET A 129 -12.33 -0.93 -29.97
N ALA A 130 -12.47 -0.81 -28.65
CA ALA A 130 -11.67 0.13 -27.88
C ALA A 130 -10.21 -0.35 -27.87
N PRO A 131 -9.24 0.52 -28.18
CA PRO A 131 -7.83 0.12 -28.17
C PRO A 131 -7.33 -0.11 -26.75
N ALA A 132 -6.27 -0.91 -26.62
CA ALA A 132 -5.52 -0.99 -25.37
C ALA A 132 -4.88 0.36 -25.05
N ILE A 133 -4.78 0.67 -23.76
CA ILE A 133 -4.30 1.98 -23.26
C ILE A 133 -2.95 1.86 -22.59
N HIS A 134 -2.18 2.94 -22.56
CA HIS A 134 -1.04 3.06 -21.68
C HIS A 134 -1.46 3.73 -20.37
N LEU A 135 -0.81 3.35 -19.28
CA LEU A 135 -0.99 3.99 -17.99
C LEU A 135 0.21 4.88 -17.67
N TYR A 136 -0.06 6.12 -17.30
CA TYR A 136 0.92 6.91 -16.57
C TYR A 136 1.02 6.41 -15.14
N VAL A 137 2.23 6.32 -14.61
CA VAL A 137 2.51 6.07 -13.20
C VAL A 137 3.45 7.13 -12.65
N ASP A 138 3.04 7.73 -11.54
CA ASP A 138 3.82 8.77 -10.88
C ASP A 138 5.15 8.21 -10.32
N PRO A 139 6.27 8.95 -10.40
CA PRO A 139 7.55 8.51 -9.84
C PRO A 139 7.55 8.31 -8.31
N ARG A 140 6.62 8.93 -7.58
CA ARG A 140 6.43 8.74 -6.14
C ARG A 140 5.94 7.32 -5.81
N GLU A 141 5.37 6.60 -6.77
CA GLU A 141 5.01 5.19 -6.63
C GLU A 141 6.27 4.32 -6.65
N GLN A 142 6.78 4.00 -5.46
CA GLN A 142 8.01 3.24 -5.24
C GLN A 142 7.91 1.81 -5.75
N THR A 143 6.73 1.20 -5.60
CA THR A 143 6.42 -0.12 -6.11
C THR A 143 5.26 0.02 -7.09
N PRO A 144 5.52 0.34 -8.37
CA PRO A 144 4.45 0.38 -9.37
C PRO A 144 3.91 -1.04 -9.61
N TYR A 145 2.71 -1.14 -10.15
CA TYR A 145 2.19 -2.36 -10.74
C TYR A 145 2.81 -2.56 -12.13
N ASN A 146 2.85 -3.81 -12.60
CA ASN A 146 3.48 -4.13 -13.89
C ASN A 146 2.46 -4.22 -15.02
N PHE A 147 1.23 -4.60 -14.70
CA PHE A 147 0.15 -4.91 -15.64
C PHE A 147 0.50 -5.99 -16.68
N ASP A 148 1.45 -6.86 -16.35
CA ASP A 148 1.80 -7.99 -17.20
C ASP A 148 0.60 -8.93 -17.38
N GLY A 149 0.26 -9.22 -18.63
CA GLY A 149 -0.80 -10.16 -19.00
C GLY A 149 -2.21 -9.57 -19.17
N PHE A 150 -2.41 -8.28 -18.88
CA PHE A 150 -3.69 -7.62 -19.11
C PHE A 150 -3.82 -7.13 -20.55
N THR A 151 -4.64 -7.79 -21.38
CA THR A 151 -4.80 -7.47 -22.81
C THR A 151 -5.23 -6.03 -23.09
N ARG A 152 -5.92 -5.40 -22.13
CA ARG A 152 -6.44 -4.02 -22.27
C ARG A 152 -5.41 -2.94 -21.92
N ILE A 153 -4.23 -3.32 -21.40
CA ILE A 153 -3.15 -2.41 -21.03
C ILE A 153 -1.96 -2.64 -21.97
N ALA A 154 -1.64 -1.63 -22.78
CA ALA A 154 -0.53 -1.66 -23.74
C ALA A 154 0.84 -1.50 -23.06
N GLY A 155 0.89 -0.80 -21.92
CA GLY A 155 2.11 -0.61 -21.14
C GLY A 155 1.99 0.47 -20.08
N VAL A 156 3.10 0.72 -19.38
CA VAL A 156 3.19 1.74 -18.33
C VAL A 156 4.30 2.73 -18.66
N ILE A 157 4.02 4.02 -18.49
CA ILE A 157 4.94 5.12 -18.76
C ILE A 157 5.11 5.92 -17.46
N ARG A 158 6.36 6.22 -17.10
CA ARG A 158 6.66 7.08 -15.93
C ARG A 158 6.40 8.54 -16.31
N GLU A 159 5.49 9.21 -15.60
CA GLU A 159 5.11 10.60 -15.86
C GLU A 159 4.75 11.29 -14.53
N THR A 160 5.07 12.57 -14.36
CA THR A 160 4.77 13.27 -13.10
C THR A 160 3.31 13.69 -13.10
N LEU A 161 2.53 13.16 -12.16
CA LEU A 161 1.10 13.44 -12.04
C LEU A 161 0.84 14.46 -10.90
N PRO A 162 -0.34 15.12 -10.86
CA PRO A 162 -0.69 16.01 -9.74
C PRO A 162 -0.70 15.30 -8.38
N THR A 163 -1.10 14.03 -8.36
CA THR A 163 -1.14 13.13 -7.19
C THR A 163 -0.24 11.91 -7.43
N SER A 164 0.20 11.23 -6.38
CA SER A 164 0.73 9.87 -6.57
C SER A 164 -0.40 8.98 -7.14
N GLY A 165 -0.04 8.02 -8.01
CA GLY A 165 -0.98 7.05 -8.57
C GLY A 165 -0.86 6.88 -10.09
N TYR A 166 -2.00 6.63 -10.72
CA TYR A 166 -2.13 6.27 -12.14
C TYR A 166 -3.14 7.15 -12.87
N ALA A 167 -2.87 7.40 -14.15
CA ALA A 167 -3.76 8.06 -15.11
C ALA A 167 -3.70 7.35 -16.47
N ILE A 168 -4.64 7.63 -17.35
CA ILE A 168 -4.66 7.07 -18.72
C ILE A 168 -3.79 7.96 -19.62
N ALA A 169 -2.81 7.42 -20.33
CA ALA A 169 -1.92 8.24 -21.14
C ALA A 169 -2.63 8.89 -22.33
N GLU A 170 -3.60 8.19 -22.93
CA GLU A 170 -4.38 8.66 -24.08
C GLU A 170 -5.43 9.73 -23.70
N ALA A 171 -5.77 9.85 -22.41
CA ALA A 171 -6.71 10.85 -21.88
C ALA A 171 -6.38 11.16 -20.40
N PRO A 172 -5.28 11.89 -20.11
CA PRO A 172 -4.76 12.04 -18.76
C PRO A 172 -5.73 12.71 -17.79
N GLU A 173 -6.54 13.63 -18.29
CA GLU A 173 -7.55 14.37 -17.53
C GLU A 173 -8.82 13.56 -17.23
N LEU A 174 -9.00 12.39 -17.84
CA LEU A 174 -10.25 11.61 -17.73
C LEU A 174 -10.47 11.02 -16.33
N LEU A 175 -9.40 10.55 -15.70
CA LEU A 175 -9.47 9.97 -14.36
C LEU A 175 -8.12 9.94 -13.67
N CYS A 176 -8.18 9.84 -12.34
CA CYS A 176 -7.03 9.51 -11.50
C CYS A 176 -7.34 8.30 -10.60
N ILE A 177 -6.38 7.40 -10.47
CA ILE A 177 -6.46 6.23 -9.58
C ILE A 177 -5.30 6.28 -8.61
N LYS A 178 -5.60 6.48 -7.33
CA LYS A 178 -4.60 6.48 -6.26
C LYS A 178 -4.66 5.17 -5.48
N PRO A 179 -3.61 4.34 -5.51
CA PRO A 179 -3.47 3.25 -4.56
C PRO A 179 -3.15 3.81 -3.16
N LEU A 180 -3.69 3.16 -2.14
CA LEU A 180 -3.44 3.45 -0.75
C LEU A 180 -3.33 2.14 0.01
N ASN A 181 -2.17 1.85 0.58
CA ASN A 181 -2.02 0.68 1.42
C ASN A 181 -2.84 0.86 2.73
N VAL A 182 -3.47 -0.21 3.20
CA VAL A 182 -4.26 -0.21 4.44
C VAL A 182 -3.45 0.23 5.67
N GLU A 183 -2.14 -0.06 5.73
CA GLU A 183 -1.24 0.39 6.78
C GLU A 183 -1.03 1.92 6.74
N GLU A 184 -0.93 2.47 5.53
CA GLU A 184 -0.85 3.92 5.34
C GLU A 184 -2.17 4.60 5.71
N LEU A 185 -3.31 3.99 5.34
CA LEU A 185 -4.63 4.45 5.75
C LEU A 185 -4.76 4.50 7.28
N TYR A 186 -4.33 3.44 7.99
CA TYR A 186 -4.32 3.44 9.46
C TYR A 186 -3.40 4.53 10.00
N ARG A 187 -2.21 4.74 9.42
CA ARG A 187 -1.28 5.80 9.82
C ARG A 187 -1.87 7.20 9.66
N VAL A 188 -2.60 7.46 8.58
CA VAL A 188 -3.31 8.73 8.33
C VAL A 188 -4.47 8.91 9.32
N PHE A 189 -5.20 7.83 9.61
CA PHE A 189 -6.33 7.88 10.52
C PHE A 189 -5.91 8.08 11.98
N SER A 190 -4.93 7.31 12.46
CA SER A 190 -4.55 7.28 13.87
C SER A 190 -3.66 8.45 14.32
N ASN A 191 -3.03 9.20 13.41
CA ASN A 191 -2.30 10.44 13.74
C ASN A 191 -2.83 11.63 12.91
N PRO A 192 -3.91 12.28 13.37
CA PRO A 192 -4.57 13.37 12.65
C PRO A 192 -3.74 14.64 12.52
N SER A 193 -2.78 14.89 13.41
CA SER A 193 -2.03 16.16 13.44
C SER A 193 -0.92 16.18 12.40
N ASP A 194 -0.24 15.06 12.21
CA ASP A 194 0.94 15.00 11.33
C ASP A 194 0.62 14.42 9.95
N ASN A 195 -0.06 13.27 9.90
CA ASN A 195 -0.20 12.49 8.67
C ASN A 195 -1.42 12.88 7.84
N ARG A 196 -2.46 13.44 8.48
CA ARG A 196 -3.71 13.77 7.79
C ARG A 196 -3.61 15.03 6.93
N PRO A 197 -2.99 16.14 7.35
CA PRO A 197 -2.88 17.32 6.49
C PRO A 197 -2.24 17.07 5.11
N PRO A 198 -1.07 16.40 4.99
CA PRO A 198 -0.49 16.13 3.68
C PRO A 198 -1.35 15.19 2.84
N PHE A 199 -2.00 14.20 3.48
CA PHE A 199 -2.93 13.31 2.79
C PHE A 199 -4.16 14.06 2.24
N LEU A 200 -4.77 14.95 3.03
CA LEU A 200 -5.92 15.75 2.58
C LEU A 200 -5.53 16.73 1.47
N TYR A 201 -4.33 17.32 1.53
CA TYR A 201 -3.80 18.14 0.45
C TYR A 201 -3.67 17.34 -0.86
N GLU A 202 -3.23 16.08 -0.77
CA GLU A 202 -3.19 15.19 -1.92
C GLU A 202 -4.59 14.85 -2.46
N MET A 203 -5.59 14.64 -1.59
CA MET A 203 -6.98 14.45 -2.01
C MET A 203 -7.53 15.68 -2.76
N GLU A 204 -7.12 16.89 -2.37
CA GLU A 204 -7.50 18.12 -3.06
C GLU A 204 -6.93 18.18 -4.50
N GLN A 205 -5.77 17.60 -4.75
CA GLN A 205 -5.19 17.51 -6.10
C GLN A 205 -5.99 16.58 -7.04
N LEU A 206 -6.91 15.77 -6.51
CA LEU A 206 -7.78 14.90 -7.32
C LEU A 206 -9.00 15.65 -7.86
N LEU A 207 -9.36 16.81 -7.29
CA LEU A 207 -10.56 17.56 -7.64
C LEU A 207 -10.69 17.91 -9.14
N PRO A 208 -9.62 18.18 -9.91
CA PRO A 208 -9.73 18.45 -11.34
C PRO A 208 -10.23 17.27 -12.19
N PHE A 209 -10.02 16.01 -11.75
CA PHE A 209 -10.37 14.82 -12.54
C PHE A 209 -11.86 14.48 -12.39
N PRO A 210 -12.61 14.21 -13.46
CA PRO A 210 -14.04 13.92 -13.36
C PRO A 210 -14.32 12.57 -12.69
N SER A 211 -13.43 11.58 -12.87
CA SER A 211 -13.50 10.29 -12.17
C SER A 211 -12.29 10.13 -11.25
N ARG A 212 -12.54 9.87 -9.96
CA ARG A 212 -11.50 9.81 -8.91
C ARG A 212 -11.64 8.50 -8.15
N PHE A 213 -10.57 7.72 -8.10
CA PHE A 213 -10.57 6.43 -7.45
C PHE A 213 -9.48 6.34 -6.38
N LEU A 214 -9.84 5.81 -5.22
CA LEU A 214 -8.91 5.41 -4.17
C LEU A 214 -8.98 3.89 -4.02
N ILE A 215 -7.90 3.20 -4.36
CA ILE A 215 -7.80 1.75 -4.22
C ILE A 215 -7.15 1.45 -2.89
N VAL A 216 -7.93 0.99 -1.91
CA VAL A 216 -7.42 0.59 -0.60
C VAL A 216 -6.91 -0.85 -0.69
N GLU A 217 -5.59 -0.99 -0.74
CA GLU A 217 -4.89 -2.27 -0.86
C GLU A 217 -4.64 -2.89 0.53
N GLY A 218 -5.16 -4.10 0.71
CA GLY A 218 -4.94 -4.93 1.90
C GLY A 218 -6.20 -5.11 2.73
N THR A 219 -6.21 -6.16 3.54
CA THR A 219 -7.37 -6.51 4.35
C THR A 219 -7.55 -5.53 5.52
N LEU A 220 -8.71 -4.88 5.56
CA LEU A 220 -9.22 -4.21 6.76
C LEU A 220 -9.56 -5.30 7.80
N GLN A 221 -8.57 -5.71 8.59
CA GLN A 221 -8.68 -6.82 9.53
C GLN A 221 -9.92 -6.72 10.43
N HIS A 222 -10.90 -7.58 10.16
CA HIS A 222 -12.03 -7.88 11.04
C HIS A 222 -11.62 -8.88 12.11
N ARG A 223 -10.68 -8.54 13.01
CA ARG A 223 -10.52 -9.41 14.17
C ARG A 223 -11.70 -9.20 15.12
N LYS A 224 -12.58 -10.20 15.18
CA LYS A 224 -13.42 -10.54 16.34
C LYS A 224 -12.50 -10.71 17.56
N ALA A 225 -12.03 -9.60 18.13
CA ALA A 225 -11.24 -9.56 19.34
C ALA A 225 -11.71 -8.37 20.19
N GLY A 226 -12.77 -8.66 20.95
CA GLY A 226 -13.12 -8.14 22.27
C GLY A 226 -12.89 -6.67 22.59
N GLY A 227 -13.88 -5.81 22.33
CA GLY A 227 -14.00 -4.53 23.04
C GLY A 227 -14.69 -3.42 22.25
N ARG A 228 -15.42 -2.55 22.96
CA ARG A 228 -16.09 -1.36 22.40
C ARG A 228 -15.11 -0.41 21.68
N LEU A 229 -13.86 -0.30 22.14
CA LEU A 229 -12.85 0.61 21.60
C LEU A 229 -12.41 0.25 20.16
N ASN A 230 -12.22 -1.05 19.86
CA ASN A 230 -11.90 -1.52 18.51
C ASN A 230 -13.06 -1.30 17.54
N GLN A 231 -14.30 -1.31 18.03
CA GLN A 231 -15.48 -0.95 17.24
C GLN A 231 -15.54 0.57 16.96
N TYR A 232 -15.24 1.43 17.95
CA TYR A 232 -15.18 2.88 17.75
C TYR A 232 -14.09 3.30 16.75
N HIS A 233 -12.91 2.68 16.78
CA HIS A 233 -11.84 2.99 15.83
C HIS A 233 -12.21 2.56 14.40
N LYS A 234 -12.93 1.43 14.24
CA LYS A 234 -13.43 0.99 12.93
C LYS A 234 -14.52 1.93 12.40
N VAL A 235 -15.52 2.24 13.22
CA VAL A 235 -16.61 3.14 12.82
C VAL A 235 -16.04 4.50 12.43
N GLY A 236 -15.15 5.07 13.25
CA GLY A 236 -14.49 6.33 12.92
C GLY A 236 -13.65 6.27 11.64
N LEU A 237 -12.98 5.14 11.35
CA LEU A 237 -12.25 4.97 10.10
C LEU A 237 -13.20 4.95 8.89
N MET A 238 -14.32 4.23 8.99
CA MET A 238 -15.32 4.21 7.92
C MET A 238 -15.95 5.59 7.74
N ASP A 239 -16.32 6.27 8.84
CA ASP A 239 -16.83 7.64 8.80
C ASP A 239 -15.83 8.61 8.15
N PHE A 240 -14.53 8.41 8.40
CA PHE A 240 -13.47 9.18 7.75
C PHE A 240 -13.44 8.91 6.23
N LEU A 241 -13.49 7.65 5.79
CA LEU A 241 -13.55 7.29 4.37
C LEU A 241 -14.83 7.81 3.68
N ASP A 242 -15.96 7.76 4.37
CA ASP A 242 -17.24 8.32 3.91
C ASP A 242 -17.14 9.84 3.78
N ALA A 243 -16.47 10.52 4.71
CA ALA A 243 -16.20 11.95 4.62
C ALA A 243 -15.29 12.29 3.43
N LEU A 244 -14.29 11.46 3.11
CA LEU A 244 -13.47 11.62 1.90
C LEU A 244 -14.32 11.49 0.64
N THR A 245 -15.18 10.46 0.59
CA THR A 245 -16.11 10.23 -0.52
C THR A 245 -17.03 11.43 -0.71
N ALA A 246 -17.65 11.93 0.36
CA ALA A 246 -18.58 13.05 0.31
C ALA A 246 -17.90 14.38 -0.04
N ARG A 247 -16.72 14.67 0.50
CA ARG A 247 -16.01 15.94 0.29
C ARG A 247 -15.35 16.03 -1.09
N TYR A 248 -14.72 14.94 -1.53
CA TYR A 248 -13.87 14.96 -2.72
C TYR A 248 -14.48 14.24 -3.92
N GLY A 249 -15.64 13.59 -3.75
CA GLY A 249 -16.28 12.82 -4.82
C GLY A 249 -15.40 11.66 -5.30
N ILE A 250 -14.70 11.01 -4.37
CA ILE A 250 -13.80 9.89 -4.63
C ILE A 250 -14.55 8.58 -4.46
N GLN A 251 -14.38 7.66 -5.41
CA GLN A 251 -14.87 6.29 -5.30
C GLN A 251 -13.81 5.42 -4.64
N ILE A 252 -14.14 4.84 -3.48
CA ILE A 252 -13.24 4.00 -2.71
C ILE A 252 -13.51 2.54 -3.06
N ILE A 253 -12.45 1.82 -3.45
CA ILE A 253 -12.51 0.39 -3.81
C ILE A 253 -11.53 -0.35 -2.91
N TYR A 254 -12.04 -1.36 -2.22
CA TYR A 254 -11.23 -2.22 -1.35
C TYR A 254 -10.77 -3.44 -2.13
N THR A 255 -9.52 -3.82 -1.93
CA THR A 255 -8.93 -5.02 -2.53
C THR A 255 -8.12 -5.75 -1.47
N ASP A 256 -8.26 -7.06 -1.37
CA ASP A 256 -7.60 -7.85 -0.33
C ASP A 256 -6.12 -8.11 -0.64
N SER A 257 -5.72 -7.94 -1.90
CA SER A 257 -4.36 -8.19 -2.36
C SER A 257 -3.88 -7.18 -3.39
N ARG A 258 -2.55 -7.11 -3.55
CA ARG A 258 -1.88 -6.34 -4.58
C ARG A 258 -2.30 -6.74 -5.99
N ASP A 259 -2.48 -8.03 -6.23
CA ASP A 259 -2.86 -8.56 -7.54
C ASP A 259 -4.29 -8.15 -7.91
N GLU A 260 -5.19 -8.14 -6.93
CA GLU A 260 -6.55 -7.63 -7.10
C GLU A 260 -6.56 -6.11 -7.33
N ALA A 261 -5.74 -5.35 -6.58
CA ALA A 261 -5.56 -3.92 -6.82
C ALA A 261 -5.09 -3.63 -8.26
N GLU A 262 -4.09 -4.37 -8.73
CA GLU A 262 -3.58 -4.28 -10.11
C GLU A 262 -4.67 -4.55 -11.15
N GLU A 263 -5.44 -5.63 -10.99
CA GLU A 263 -6.55 -5.96 -11.87
C GLU A 263 -7.66 -4.89 -11.85
N ARG A 264 -8.00 -4.38 -10.67
CA ARG A 264 -8.99 -3.31 -10.51
C ARG A 264 -8.55 -2.03 -11.20
N ILE A 265 -7.29 -1.62 -11.04
CA ILE A 265 -6.73 -0.44 -11.71
C ILE A 265 -6.79 -0.60 -13.23
N ALA A 266 -6.34 -1.75 -13.76
CA ALA A 266 -6.37 -2.04 -15.18
C ALA A 266 -7.79 -1.96 -15.76
N ASN A 267 -8.74 -2.61 -15.09
CA ASN A 267 -10.12 -2.69 -15.58
C ASN A 267 -10.85 -1.34 -15.49
N LEU A 268 -10.66 -0.58 -14.42
CA LEU A 268 -11.24 0.78 -14.28
C LEU A 268 -10.74 1.70 -15.39
N ALA A 269 -9.42 1.72 -15.60
CA ALA A 269 -8.82 2.57 -16.62
C ALA A 269 -9.32 2.20 -18.02
N ALA A 270 -9.32 0.91 -18.36
CA ALA A 270 -9.79 0.42 -19.65
C ALA A 270 -11.28 0.73 -19.89
N LEU A 271 -12.14 0.54 -18.89
CA LEU A 271 -13.58 0.80 -19.02
C LEU A 271 -13.87 2.29 -19.18
N HIS A 272 -13.26 3.14 -18.36
CA HIS A 272 -13.45 4.59 -18.48
C HIS A 272 -12.98 5.09 -19.83
N TYR A 273 -11.81 4.63 -20.29
CA TYR A 273 -11.32 4.99 -21.62
C TYR A 273 -12.24 4.45 -22.73
N ALA A 274 -12.75 3.23 -22.62
CA ALA A 274 -13.66 2.68 -23.62
C ALA A 274 -14.93 3.53 -23.77
N TYR A 275 -15.51 4.01 -22.67
CA TYR A 275 -16.65 4.93 -22.73
C TYR A 275 -16.29 6.29 -23.33
N TYR A 276 -15.17 6.87 -22.93
CA TYR A 276 -14.66 8.10 -23.52
C TYR A 276 -14.46 7.94 -25.03
N TYR A 277 -13.81 6.86 -25.44
CA TYR A 277 -13.58 6.52 -26.84
C TYR A 277 -14.91 6.32 -27.59
N ALA A 278 -15.89 5.63 -27.00
CA ALA A 278 -17.22 5.46 -27.59
C ALA A 278 -17.91 6.79 -27.87
N GLU A 279 -17.82 7.76 -26.96
CA GLU A 279 -18.35 9.11 -27.16
C GLU A 279 -17.65 9.82 -28.33
N GLN A 280 -16.33 9.72 -28.43
CA GLN A 280 -15.57 10.28 -29.56
C GLN A 280 -15.94 9.63 -30.91
N GLN A 281 -16.32 8.35 -30.90
CA GLN A 281 -16.83 7.63 -32.08
C GLN A 281 -18.33 7.89 -32.34
N GLY A 282 -18.96 8.77 -31.57
CA GLY A 282 -20.38 9.11 -31.71
C GLY A 282 -21.33 7.99 -31.28
N LEU A 283 -20.86 6.94 -30.59
CA LEU A 283 -21.68 5.85 -30.05
C LEU A 283 -22.39 6.26 -28.75
N GLY A 284 -21.87 7.27 -28.05
CA GLY A 284 -22.33 7.67 -26.73
C GLY A 284 -21.91 6.67 -25.64
N ARG A 285 -22.44 6.83 -24.42
CA ARG A 285 -22.16 5.93 -23.29
C ARG A 285 -23.16 4.77 -23.25
N TRP A 286 -23.07 3.86 -24.22
CA TRP A 286 -23.93 2.68 -24.28
C TRP A 286 -23.09 1.41 -24.22
N LEU A 287 -23.55 0.43 -23.45
CA LEU A 287 -22.89 -0.86 -23.29
C LEU A 287 -23.98 -1.93 -23.17
N SER A 288 -23.96 -2.92 -24.06
CA SER A 288 -24.86 -4.08 -24.03
C SER A 288 -24.22 -5.26 -23.31
N GLU A 289 -25.03 -6.23 -22.86
CA GLU A 289 -24.52 -7.42 -22.16
C GLU A 289 -23.47 -8.22 -22.94
N ASN A 290 -23.41 -8.08 -24.27
CA ASN A 290 -22.44 -8.78 -25.12
C ASN A 290 -21.11 -8.03 -25.30
N ASP A 291 -20.92 -6.88 -24.65
CA ASP A 291 -19.78 -5.97 -24.87
C ASP A 291 -18.66 -6.09 -23.79
N LEU A 292 -18.89 -6.82 -22.68
CA LEU A 292 -17.93 -6.98 -21.54
C LEU A 292 -17.25 -8.34 -21.45
#